data_AF-A0A1B7JZ86-F1
#
_entry.id   AF-A0A1B7JZ86-F1
#
_cell.length_a   1.000
_cell.length_b   1.000
_cell.length_c   1.000
_cell.angle_alpha   90.00
_cell.angle_beta   90.00
_cell.angle_gamma   90.00
#
_symmetry.space_group_name_H-M   'P 1'
#
loop_
_entity.id
_entity.type
_entity.pdbx_description
1 polymer ?
#
loop_
_entity_poly.entity_id
_entity_poly.type
_entity_poly.pdbx_seq_one_letter_code
_entity_poly.pdbx_strand_id
1 'polypeptide(L)'
;MRIKTLKVLIVMTLFITLTGCSGFHWANDNWKGKDKAQHFAFSAAMAAAGNAYADKQNIQHRNAAQFGVLFSLSLGAAKEFYDSRPEGTGWSWHDFAYDVAGSIAGYSLYQTFK
;
A
#
# COMPACT_ATOMS: atom_id res chain seq x y z
N MET A 1 29.58 5.30 -6.60
CA MET A 1 28.19 5.82 -6.63
C MET A 1 27.38 5.54 -5.36
N ARG A 2 27.50 4.37 -4.69
CA ARG A 2 26.72 3.98 -3.49
C ARG A 2 26.71 4.94 -2.28
N ILE A 3 27.83 5.60 -1.96
CA ILE A 3 27.97 6.40 -0.72
C ILE A 3 27.25 7.76 -0.82
N LYS A 4 27.19 8.36 -2.02
CA LYS A 4 26.48 9.64 -2.23
C LYS A 4 24.97 9.45 -2.13
N THR A 5 24.44 8.37 -2.70
CA THR A 5 23.03 8.02 -2.60
C THR A 5 22.61 7.69 -1.17
N LEU A 6 23.45 7.00 -0.40
CA LEU A 6 23.18 6.68 1.00
C LEU A 6 23.10 7.95 1.87
N LYS A 7 24.01 8.92 1.66
CA LYS A 7 23.98 10.20 2.37
C LYS A 7 22.73 11.02 2.04
N VAL A 8 22.31 11.03 0.77
CA VAL A 8 21.08 11.71 0.35
C VAL A 8 19.85 11.05 0.97
N LEU A 9 19.79 9.72 1.01
CA LEU A 9 18.69 8.99 1.66
C LEU A 9 18.60 9.33 3.15
N ILE A 10 19.74 9.29 3.86
CA ILE A 10 19.79 9.61 5.30
C ILE A 10 19.32 11.05 5.55
N VAL A 11 19.76 12.00 4.73
CA VAL A 11 19.35 13.41 4.84
C VAL A 11 17.84 13.55 4.59
N MET A 12 17.28 12.92 3.56
CA MET A 12 15.83 12.95 3.32
C MET A 12 15.03 12.32 4.46
N THR A 13 15.47 11.16 4.98
CA THR A 13 14.83 10.52 6.14
C THR A 13 14.85 11.44 7.36
N LEU A 14 15.99 12.10 7.62
CA LEU A 14 16.13 13.03 8.74
C LEU A 14 15.19 14.25 8.61
N PHE A 15 15.09 14.83 7.40
CA PHE A 15 14.17 15.95 7.13
C PHE A 15 12.70 15.57 7.32
N ILE A 16 12.29 14.36 6.93
CA ILE A 16 10.92 13.86 7.11
C ILE A 16 10.60 13.66 8.61
N THR A 17 11.57 13.19 9.41
CA THR A 17 11.35 12.98 10.84
C THR A 17 11.30 14.27 11.66
N LEU A 18 11.95 15.35 11.21
CA LEU A 18 12.04 16.60 11.94
C LEU A 18 10.79 17.49 11.80
N THR A 19 9.95 17.28 10.78
CA THR A 19 8.71 18.06 10.56
C THR A 19 7.44 17.32 11.03
N GLY A 20 7.55 16.05 11.46
CA GLY A 20 6.40 15.18 11.76
C GLY A 20 5.88 15.21 13.20
N CYS A 21 6.51 15.94 14.13
CA CYS A 21 6.24 15.80 15.58
C CYS A 21 4.84 16.21 16.07
N SER A 22 3.99 16.80 15.24
CA SER A 22 2.67 17.29 15.67
C SER A 22 1.52 17.01 14.70
N GLY A 23 1.71 16.15 13.70
CA GLY A 23 0.70 15.96 12.66
C GLY A 23 0.44 14.54 12.16
N PHE A 24 1.12 13.53 12.68
CA PHE A 24 0.85 12.13 12.37
C PHE A 24 0.08 11.49 13.54
N HIS A 25 -1.14 11.02 13.30
CA HIS A 25 -1.93 10.34 14.32
C HIS A 25 -2.51 9.01 13.83
N TRP A 26 -2.87 8.16 14.79
CA TRP A 26 -3.44 6.84 14.54
C TRP A 26 -4.96 6.89 14.68
N ALA A 27 -5.65 6.12 13.85
CA ALA A 27 -7.07 5.89 14.00
C ALA A 27 -7.33 4.94 15.18
N ASN A 28 -8.47 5.12 15.85
CA ASN A 28 -8.99 4.20 16.85
C ASN A 28 -10.32 3.62 16.36
N ASP A 29 -10.24 2.78 15.34
CA ASP A 29 -11.37 2.17 14.64
C ASP A 29 -11.50 0.68 14.97
N ASN A 30 -12.56 0.05 14.44
CA ASN A 30 -12.88 -1.35 14.71
C ASN A 30 -12.57 -2.23 13.50
N TRP A 31 -12.32 -3.51 13.75
CA TRP A 31 -12.12 -4.55 12.73
C TRP A 31 -13.35 -4.84 11.84
N LYS A 32 -14.54 -4.34 12.18
CA LYS A 32 -15.77 -4.66 11.46
C LYS A 32 -16.37 -3.40 10.86
N GLY A 33 -16.81 -3.49 9.61
CA GLY A 33 -17.51 -2.40 8.95
C GLY A 33 -17.53 -2.55 7.44
N LYS A 34 -18.41 -1.77 6.80
CA LYS A 34 -18.47 -1.65 5.33
C LYS A 34 -17.15 -1.15 4.76
N ASP A 35 -16.55 -0.18 5.44
CA ASP A 35 -15.28 0.45 5.10
C ASP A 35 -14.14 -0.58 4.93
N LYS A 36 -13.98 -1.49 5.90
CA LYS A 36 -13.01 -2.59 5.85
C LYS A 36 -13.19 -3.51 4.62
N ALA A 37 -14.45 -3.77 4.25
CA ALA A 37 -14.77 -4.55 3.06
C ALA A 37 -14.42 -3.78 1.77
N GLN A 38 -14.52 -2.45 1.77
CA GLN A 38 -14.13 -1.60 0.64
C GLN A 38 -12.60 -1.60 0.47
N HIS A 39 -11.84 -1.49 1.56
CA HIS A 39 -10.38 -1.65 1.55
C HIS A 39 -9.96 -2.98 0.93
N PHE A 40 -10.54 -4.07 1.42
CA PHE A 40 -10.29 -5.40 0.85
C PHE A 40 -10.61 -5.49 -0.65
N ALA A 41 -11.82 -5.06 -1.05
CA ALA A 41 -12.27 -5.18 -2.43
C ALA A 41 -11.45 -4.30 -3.38
N PHE A 42 -11.16 -3.06 -2.97
CA PHE A 42 -10.31 -2.15 -3.74
C PHE A 42 -8.90 -2.73 -3.91
N SER A 43 -8.28 -3.18 -2.82
CA SER A 43 -6.95 -3.76 -2.87
C SER A 43 -6.88 -5.06 -3.69
N ALA A 44 -7.92 -5.90 -3.62
CA ALA A 44 -8.02 -7.07 -4.50
C ALA A 44 -8.10 -6.67 -5.98
N ALA A 45 -8.94 -5.69 -6.32
CA ALA A 45 -9.06 -5.20 -7.69
C ALA A 45 -7.75 -4.58 -8.19
N MET A 46 -7.07 -3.77 -7.37
CA MET A 46 -5.82 -3.12 -7.75
C MET A 46 -4.66 -4.11 -7.89
N ALA A 47 -4.60 -5.15 -7.05
CA ALA A 47 -3.60 -6.20 -7.21
C ALA A 47 -3.81 -7.01 -8.48
N ALA A 48 -5.06 -7.38 -8.80
CA ALA A 48 -5.39 -8.07 -10.04
C ALA A 48 -5.10 -7.18 -11.28
N ALA A 49 -5.46 -5.90 -11.23
CA ALA A 49 -5.19 -4.94 -12.30
C ALA A 49 -3.69 -4.73 -12.52
N GLY A 50 -2.91 -4.59 -11.45
CA GLY A 50 -1.46 -4.45 -11.53
C GLY A 50 -0.79 -5.70 -12.10
N ASN A 51 -1.25 -6.89 -11.70
CA ASN A 51 -0.81 -8.15 -12.28
C ASN A 51 -1.09 -8.20 -13.79
N ALA A 52 -2.33 -7.90 -14.20
CA ALA A 52 -2.73 -7.88 -15.60
C ALA A 52 -1.94 -6.86 -16.43
N TYR A 53 -1.65 -5.70 -15.85
CA TYR A 53 -0.80 -4.69 -16.47
C TYR A 53 0.62 -5.22 -16.67
N ALA A 54 1.24 -5.79 -15.65
CA ALA A 54 2.59 -6.32 -15.72
C ALA A 54 2.72 -7.49 -16.71
N ASP A 55 1.75 -8.38 -16.74
CA ASP A 55 1.68 -9.47 -17.72
C ASP A 55 1.60 -8.93 -19.16
N LYS A 56 0.81 -7.87 -19.41
CA LYS A 56 0.79 -7.20 -20.73
C LYS A 56 2.12 -6.56 -21.12
N GLN A 57 2.96 -6.21 -20.15
CA GLN A 57 4.32 -5.72 -20.38
C GLN A 57 5.34 -6.85 -20.59
N ASN A 58 4.90 -8.11 -20.70
CA ASN A 58 5.77 -9.29 -20.80
C ASN A 58 6.73 -9.43 -19.62
N ILE A 59 6.36 -8.90 -18.45
CA ILE A 59 7.12 -9.10 -17.22
C ILE A 59 6.99 -10.59 -16.83
N GLN A 60 8.10 -11.19 -16.38
CA GLN A 60 8.09 -12.58 -15.93
C GLN A 60 6.99 -12.79 -14.88
N HIS A 61 6.25 -13.88 -15.00
CA HIS A 61 5.07 -14.17 -14.19
C HIS A 61 5.22 -13.92 -12.68
N ARG A 62 6.34 -14.33 -12.08
CA ARG A 62 6.64 -14.07 -10.65
C ARG A 62 6.81 -12.58 -10.35
N ASN A 63 7.42 -11.83 -11.25
CA ASN A 63 7.65 -10.41 -11.09
C ASN A 63 6.34 -9.62 -11.35
N ALA A 64 5.47 -10.11 -12.23
CA ALA A 64 4.14 -9.55 -12.44
C ALA A 64 3.26 -9.71 -11.18
N ALA A 65 3.33 -10.88 -10.55
CA ALA A 65 2.72 -11.15 -9.24
C ALA A 65 3.16 -10.17 -8.15
N GLN A 66 4.48 -10.02 -8.00
CA GLN A 66 5.05 -9.10 -7.03
C GLN A 66 4.66 -7.65 -7.35
N PHE A 67 4.66 -7.26 -8.62
CA PHE A 67 4.29 -5.91 -9.04
C PHE A 67 2.86 -5.58 -8.63
N GLY A 68 1.88 -6.43 -8.96
CA GLY A 68 0.48 -6.13 -8.64
C GLY A 68 0.22 -6.03 -7.13
N VAL A 69 0.78 -6.95 -6.34
CA VAL A 69 0.66 -6.89 -4.87
C VAL A 69 1.31 -5.62 -4.33
N LEU A 70 2.55 -5.30 -4.71
CA LEU A 70 3.24 -4.12 -4.23
C LEU A 70 2.57 -2.82 -4.68
N PHE A 71 2.01 -2.80 -5.89
CA PHE A 71 1.26 -1.68 -6.41
C PHE A 71 0.01 -1.42 -5.56
N SER A 72 -0.77 -2.45 -5.26
CA SER A 72 -1.93 -2.34 -4.37
C SER A 72 -1.55 -1.87 -2.97
N LEU A 73 -0.55 -2.50 -2.35
CA LEU A 73 -0.10 -2.14 -1.00
C LEU A 73 0.41 -0.70 -0.92
N SER A 74 1.09 -0.22 -1.97
CA SER A 74 1.57 1.17 -2.04
C SER A 74 0.40 2.15 -2.05
N LEU A 75 -0.71 1.82 -2.71
CA LEU A 75 -1.91 2.66 -2.70
C LEU A 75 -2.59 2.67 -1.34
N GLY A 76 -2.73 1.51 -0.69
CA GLY A 76 -3.25 1.41 0.68
C GLY A 76 -2.41 2.21 1.67
N ALA A 77 -1.08 2.00 1.67
CA ALA A 77 -0.16 2.75 2.51
C ALA A 77 -0.19 4.26 2.24
N ALA A 78 -0.31 4.67 0.97
CA ALA A 78 -0.41 6.09 0.61
C ALA A 78 -1.71 6.72 1.13
N LYS A 79 -2.83 5.98 1.07
CA LYS A 79 -4.12 6.43 1.61
C LYS A 79 -4.05 6.56 3.13
N GLU A 80 -3.55 5.56 3.84
CA GLU A 80 -3.40 5.62 5.30
C GLU A 80 -2.43 6.73 5.73
N PHE A 81 -1.33 6.94 4.99
CA PHE A 81 -0.40 8.05 5.23
C PHE A 81 -1.07 9.42 5.03
N TYR A 82 -1.92 9.53 4.00
CA TYR A 82 -2.72 10.73 3.76
C TYR A 82 -3.75 10.97 4.86
N ASP A 83 -4.39 9.91 5.34
CA ASP A 83 -5.36 9.98 6.44
C ASP A 83 -4.70 10.28 7.80
N SER A 84 -3.40 10.07 7.92
CA SER A 84 -2.64 10.34 9.15
C SER A 84 -2.41 11.82 9.45
N ARG A 85 -2.69 12.72 8.49
CA ARG A 85 -2.53 14.18 8.63
C ARG A 85 -3.42 14.75 9.74
N PRO A 86 -3.16 15.98 10.25
CA PRO A 86 -3.93 16.55 11.36
C PRO A 86 -5.45 16.65 11.14
N GLU A 87 -5.90 16.85 9.90
CA GLU A 87 -7.32 16.94 9.53
C GLU A 87 -7.92 15.59 9.09
N GLY A 88 -7.14 14.51 9.11
CA GLY A 88 -7.54 13.19 8.64
C GLY A 88 -8.15 12.31 9.73
N THR A 89 -8.44 11.07 9.37
CA THR A 89 -9.00 10.06 10.28
C THR A 89 -7.95 9.35 11.12
N GLY A 90 -6.67 9.51 10.79
CA GLY A 90 -5.53 8.80 11.35
C GLY A 90 -5.19 7.53 10.58
N TRP A 91 -3.95 7.05 10.73
CA TRP A 91 -3.54 5.74 10.19
C TRP A 91 -4.33 4.61 10.87
N SER A 92 -5.04 3.80 10.09
CA SER A 92 -5.69 2.58 10.56
C SER A 92 -4.87 1.34 10.19
N TRP A 93 -4.38 0.64 11.21
CA TRP A 93 -3.79 -0.69 11.02
C TRP A 93 -4.82 -1.73 10.59
N HIS A 94 -6.09 -1.51 10.92
CA HIS A 94 -7.16 -2.39 10.49
C HIS A 94 -7.36 -2.28 8.98
N ASP A 95 -7.51 -1.06 8.46
CA ASP A 95 -7.64 -0.82 7.02
C ASP A 95 -6.44 -1.35 6.24
N PHE A 96 -5.23 -1.05 6.72
CA PHE A 96 -4.02 -1.56 6.08
C PHE A 96 -3.95 -3.10 6.08
N ALA A 97 -4.43 -3.77 7.13
CA ALA A 97 -4.52 -5.22 7.16
C ALA A 97 -5.54 -5.77 6.13
N TYR A 98 -6.67 -5.08 5.95
CA TYR A 98 -7.63 -5.41 4.90
C TYR A 98 -7.06 -5.15 3.50
N ASP A 99 -6.22 -4.13 3.32
CA ASP A 99 -5.49 -3.89 2.07
C ASP A 99 -4.49 -5.01 1.77
N VAL A 100 -3.77 -5.49 2.79
CA VAL A 100 -2.89 -6.66 2.66
C VAL A 100 -3.68 -7.90 2.27
N ALA A 101 -4.74 -8.23 3.01
CA ALA A 101 -5.58 -9.38 2.71
C ALA A 101 -6.20 -9.30 1.31
N GLY A 102 -6.71 -8.12 0.94
CA GLY A 102 -7.28 -7.83 -0.36
C GLY A 102 -6.26 -8.03 -1.48
N SER A 103 -5.07 -7.44 -1.35
CA SER A 103 -4.01 -7.55 -2.36
C SER A 103 -3.59 -9.00 -2.63
N ILE A 104 -3.46 -9.83 -1.58
CA ILE A 104 -3.16 -11.26 -1.69
C ILE A 104 -4.31 -12.01 -2.36
N ALA A 105 -5.56 -11.70 -1.99
CA ALA A 105 -6.74 -12.32 -2.58
C ALA A 105 -6.88 -11.98 -4.07
N GLY A 106 -6.71 -10.72 -4.44
CA GLY A 106 -6.76 -10.25 -5.82
C GLY A 106 -5.68 -10.86 -6.70
N TYR A 107 -4.45 -10.95 -6.16
CA TYR A 107 -3.38 -11.72 -6.78
C TYR A 107 -3.81 -13.17 -7.00
N SER A 108 -4.21 -13.88 -5.95
CA SER A 108 -4.56 -15.31 -6.02
C SER A 108 -5.70 -15.57 -7.01
N LEU A 109 -6.69 -14.68 -7.04
CA LEU A 109 -7.80 -14.73 -7.97
C LEU A 109 -7.33 -14.54 -9.43
N TYR A 110 -6.50 -13.54 -9.69
CA TYR A 110 -5.95 -13.31 -11.03
C TYR A 110 -5.18 -14.52 -11.55
N GLN A 111 -4.38 -15.14 -10.69
CA GLN A 111 -3.61 -16.34 -11.01
C GLN A 111 -4.48 -17.55 -11.36
N THR A 112 -5.71 -17.60 -10.86
CA THR A 112 -6.68 -18.68 -11.17
C THR A 112 -7.31 -18.49 -12.54
N PHE A 113 -7.36 -17.24 -13.05
CA PHE A 113 -7.94 -16.91 -14.36
C PHE A 113 -6.91 -16.89 -15.51
N LYS A 114 -5.63 -17.08 -15.21
CA LYS A 114 -4.54 -17.13 -16.18
C LYS A 114 -4.21 -18.56 -16.55
#